data_AF-A0A1F8NVN0-F1
#
_entry.id   AF-A0A1F8NVN0-F1
#
_cell.length_a   1.000
_cell.length_b   1.000
_cell.length_c   1.000
_cell.angle_alpha   90.00
_cell.angle_beta   90.00
_cell.angle_gamma   90.00
#
_symmetry.space_group_name_H-M   'P 1'
#
loop_
_entity.id
_entity.type
_entity.pdbx_description
1 polymer ?
#
loop_
_entity_poly.entity_id
_entity_poly.type
_entity_poly.pdbx_seq_one_letter_code
_entity_poly.pdbx_strand_id
1 'polypeptide(L)'
;MTGQSIPEWIEGVVLPPFKDDVSHGDRSIFAIEAKSNPKFSPLVKGTVAMIKGDYKLIYYVGYEGHDGVFELYDLESDPEELNDLYSSRKSTASELENELLLKIKVVNQPYVRRD
;
A
#
# COMPACT_ATOMS: atom_id res chain seq x y z
N MET A 1 27.94 1.08 -6.83
CA MET A 1 27.07 0.41 -7.81
C MET A 1 27.93 -0.52 -8.66
N THR A 2 27.49 -1.76 -8.92
CA THR A 2 28.31 -2.82 -9.54
C THR A 2 28.23 -2.88 -11.08
N GLY A 3 27.48 -1.96 -11.72
CA GLY A 3 27.30 -1.92 -13.18
C GLY A 3 26.30 -2.96 -13.73
N GLN A 4 25.64 -3.72 -12.87
CA GLN A 4 24.61 -4.68 -13.25
C GLN A 4 23.23 -4.00 -13.37
N SER A 5 22.41 -4.48 -14.31
CA SER A 5 21.00 -4.07 -14.44
C SER A 5 20.19 -4.52 -13.22
N ILE A 6 19.31 -3.64 -12.73
CA ILE A 6 18.38 -3.97 -11.64
C ILE A 6 17.33 -4.97 -12.18
N PRO A 7 17.15 -6.15 -11.57
CA PRO A 7 16.10 -7.08 -11.94
C PRO A 7 14.70 -6.48 -11.78
N GLU A 8 13.78 -6.83 -12.67
CA GLU A 8 12.40 -6.30 -12.69
C GLU A 8 11.59 -6.63 -11.42
N TRP A 9 11.96 -7.69 -10.69
CA TRP A 9 11.29 -8.11 -9.47
C TRP A 9 11.70 -7.29 -8.22
N ILE A 10 12.68 -6.39 -8.34
CA ILE A 10 13.07 -5.51 -7.24
C ILE A 10 12.13 -4.31 -7.19
N GLU A 11 11.38 -4.19 -6.09
CA GLU A 11 10.43 -3.08 -5.86
C GLU A 11 11.08 -1.85 -5.20
N GLY A 12 12.24 -2.04 -4.56
CA GLY A 12 12.98 -0.99 -3.88
C GLY A 12 13.66 -0.02 -4.85
N VAL A 13 13.92 1.20 -4.37
CA VAL A 13 14.68 2.23 -5.11
C VAL A 13 15.94 2.61 -4.35
N VAL A 14 16.95 3.07 -5.09
CA VAL A 14 18.16 3.64 -4.50
C VAL A 14 17.80 4.89 -3.69
N LEU A 15 18.29 4.96 -2.46
CA LEU A 15 18.06 6.08 -1.55
C LEU A 15 19.06 7.23 -1.79
N PRO A 16 18.70 8.49 -1.46
CA PRO A 16 19.64 9.59 -1.39
C PRO A 16 20.80 9.31 -0.42
N PRO A 17 22.00 9.87 -0.67
CA PRO A 17 22.35 10.75 -1.80
C PRO A 17 22.75 9.98 -3.08
N PHE A 18 22.55 8.66 -3.13
CA PHE A 18 23.05 7.82 -4.23
C PHE A 18 22.18 7.88 -5.51
N LYS A 19 21.14 8.71 -5.51
CA LYS A 19 20.26 9.02 -6.64
C LYS A 19 19.78 10.48 -6.50
N ASP A 20 19.89 11.27 -7.57
CA ASP A 20 19.62 12.72 -7.58
C ASP A 20 18.14 13.11 -7.53
N ASP A 21 17.22 12.15 -7.43
CA ASP A 21 15.78 12.39 -7.56
C ASP A 21 15.11 12.38 -6.17
N VAL A 22 14.76 13.58 -5.68
CA VAL A 22 14.25 13.84 -4.33
C VAL A 22 12.71 13.80 -4.26
N SER A 23 12.02 13.45 -5.35
CA SER A 23 10.56 13.25 -5.29
C SER A 23 10.20 11.87 -4.72
N HIS A 24 10.38 11.71 -3.41
CA HIS A 24 9.77 10.58 -2.69
C HIS A 24 8.30 10.84 -2.33
N GLY A 25 7.85 12.10 -2.36
CA GLY A 25 6.50 12.50 -1.95
C GLY A 25 5.38 11.86 -2.78
N ASP A 26 5.60 11.64 -4.08
CA ASP A 26 4.55 11.08 -4.96
C ASP A 26 4.55 9.55 -5.05
N ARG A 27 5.56 8.87 -4.48
CA ARG A 27 5.66 7.41 -4.56
C ARG A 27 4.78 6.76 -3.49
N SER A 28 3.96 5.81 -3.91
CA SER A 28 3.27 4.90 -3.01
C SER A 28 4.20 3.81 -2.47
N ILE A 29 4.25 3.71 -1.15
CA ILE A 29 4.98 2.69 -0.41
C ILE A 29 3.96 1.74 0.22
N PHE A 30 4.12 0.44 -0.01
CA PHE A 30 3.18 -0.57 0.47
C PHE A 30 3.80 -1.43 1.56
N ALA A 31 3.00 -1.76 2.58
CA ALA A 31 3.32 -2.78 3.57
C ALA A 31 2.12 -3.72 3.72
N ILE A 32 2.39 -5.00 3.97
CA ILE A 32 1.36 -6.02 4.07
C ILE A 32 1.62 -6.97 5.24
N GLU A 33 0.56 -7.26 5.98
CA GLU A 33 0.53 -8.34 6.96
C GLU A 33 -0.61 -9.31 6.60
N ALA A 34 -0.25 -10.49 6.11
CA ALA A 34 -1.21 -11.47 5.59
C ALA A 34 -0.93 -12.89 6.12
N LYS A 35 -0.74 -13.02 7.44
CA LYS A 35 -0.27 -14.26 8.10
C LYS A 35 -1.14 -15.49 7.82
N SER A 36 -2.44 -15.29 7.61
CA SER A 36 -3.41 -16.37 7.36
C SER A 36 -3.82 -16.48 5.88
N ASN A 37 -3.24 -15.67 4.99
CA ASN A 37 -3.49 -15.79 3.56
C ASN A 37 -2.73 -16.99 2.97
N PRO A 38 -3.33 -17.78 2.08
CA PRO A 38 -2.59 -18.82 1.38
C PRO A 38 -1.45 -18.23 0.53
N LYS A 39 -0.28 -18.87 0.55
CA LYS A 39 0.95 -18.37 -0.09
C LYS A 39 0.86 -18.21 -1.61
N PHE A 40 0.09 -19.07 -2.28
CA PHE A 40 0.00 -19.14 -3.74
C PHE A 40 -1.42 -18.87 -4.23
N SER A 41 -2.09 -17.91 -3.60
CA SER A 41 -3.46 -17.53 -3.92
C SER A 41 -3.59 -16.01 -3.84
N PRO A 42 -4.65 -15.44 -4.45
CA PRO A 42 -4.92 -14.02 -4.31
C PRO A 42 -4.96 -13.60 -2.83
N LEU A 43 -4.62 -12.34 -2.57
CA LEU A 43 -4.83 -11.74 -1.27
C LEU A 43 -6.34 -11.64 -1.00
N VAL A 44 -6.80 -12.45 -0.04
CA VAL A 44 -8.19 -12.50 0.43
C VAL A 44 -8.30 -12.24 1.93
N LYS A 45 -7.17 -12.25 2.67
CA LYS A 45 -7.15 -11.92 4.09
C LYS A 45 -5.84 -11.27 4.54
N GLY A 46 -5.92 -10.12 5.20
CA GLY A 46 -4.75 -9.40 5.70
C GLY A 46 -4.99 -7.91 5.92
N THR A 47 -3.93 -7.22 6.33
CA THR A 47 -3.88 -5.77 6.47
C THR A 47 -2.92 -5.22 5.44
N VAL A 48 -3.35 -4.24 4.64
CA VAL A 48 -2.51 -3.55 3.66
C VAL A 48 -2.41 -2.09 4.05
N ALA A 49 -1.19 -1.58 4.21
CA ALA A 49 -0.95 -0.16 4.39
C ALA A 49 -0.31 0.42 3.12
N MET A 50 -0.75 1.61 2.73
CA MET A 50 -0.14 2.42 1.68
C MET A 50 0.21 3.80 2.24
N ILE A 51 1.47 4.20 2.09
CA ILE A 51 1.92 5.56 2.40
C ILE A 51 2.17 6.29 1.08
N LYS A 52 1.63 7.51 0.94
CA LYS A 52 1.87 8.41 -0.19
C LYS A 52 1.83 9.86 0.30
N GLY A 53 2.90 10.61 0.04
CA GLY A 53 3.13 11.89 0.69
C GLY A 53 3.08 11.73 2.20
N ASP A 54 2.30 12.59 2.85
CA ASP A 54 2.12 12.59 4.30
C ASP A 54 0.98 11.67 4.75
N TYR A 55 0.30 10.97 3.84
CA TYR A 55 -0.87 10.16 4.20
C TYR A 55 -0.55 8.68 4.27
N LYS A 56 -1.15 8.01 5.25
CA LYS A 56 -1.22 6.55 5.35
C LYS A 56 -2.66 6.09 5.24
N LEU A 57 -2.94 5.21 4.28
CA LEU A 57 -4.20 4.49 4.16
C LEU A 57 -4.00 3.05 4.61
N ILE A 58 -4.85 2.56 5.52
CA ILE A 58 -4.88 1.15 5.95
C ILE A 58 -6.15 0.51 5.39
N TYR A 59 -6.03 -0.69 4.84
CA TYR A 59 -7.13 -1.50 4.33
C TYR A 59 -7.14 -2.87 5.00
N TYR A 60 -8.29 -3.21 5.58
CA TYR A 60 -8.56 -4.50 6.20
C TYR A 60 -9.34 -5.39 5.24
N VAL A 61 -8.72 -6.48 4.79
CA VAL A 61 -9.34 -7.46 3.87
C VAL A 61 -9.58 -8.78 4.59
N GLY A 62 -10.78 -9.33 4.45
CA GLY A 62 -11.15 -10.67 4.90
C GLY A 62 -11.16 -10.90 6.42
N TYR A 63 -11.17 -9.84 7.23
CA TYR A 63 -11.35 -9.94 8.67
C TYR A 63 -12.84 -9.93 9.05
N GLU A 64 -13.24 -10.84 9.92
CA GLU A 64 -14.63 -10.89 10.41
C GLU A 64 -14.96 -9.59 11.16
N GLY A 65 -16.07 -8.94 10.77
CA GLY A 65 -16.49 -7.66 11.34
C GLY A 65 -15.71 -6.43 10.88
N HIS A 66 -14.61 -6.60 10.12
CA HIS A 66 -13.74 -5.51 9.66
C HIS A 66 -13.34 -5.66 8.17
N ASP A 67 -14.02 -6.51 7.41
CA ASP A 67 -13.78 -6.64 5.97
C ASP A 67 -14.26 -5.40 5.22
N GLY A 68 -13.44 -4.90 4.30
CA GLY A 68 -13.78 -3.71 3.54
C GLY A 68 -13.53 -2.39 4.28
N VAL A 69 -12.97 -2.43 5.50
CA VAL A 69 -12.76 -1.23 6.32
C VAL A 69 -11.46 -0.53 5.92
N PHE A 70 -11.52 0.79 5.91
CA PHE A 70 -10.39 1.66 5.66
C PHE A 70 -10.19 2.65 6.81
N GLU A 71 -8.93 2.99 7.06
CA GLU A 71 -8.53 4.06 7.98
C GLU A 71 -7.54 4.98 7.25
N LEU A 72 -7.61 6.29 7.49
CA LEU A 72 -6.73 7.28 6.86
C LEU A 72 -6.10 8.18 7.91
N TYR A 73 -4.78 8.31 7.87
CA TYR A 73 -4.02 9.16 8.79
C TYR A 73 -3.13 10.13 8.03
N ASP A 74 -2.93 11.32 8.61
CA ASP A 74 -1.99 12.34 8.15
C ASP A 74 -0.76 12.27 9.06
N LEU A 75 0.31 11.63 8.60
CA LEU A 75 1.52 11.32 9.37
C LEU A 75 2.37 12.56 9.69
N GLU A 76 2.20 13.66 8.96
CA GLU A 76 2.89 14.92 9.28
C GLU A 76 2.26 15.56 10.52
N SER A 77 0.93 15.63 10.56
CA SER A 77 0.19 16.26 11.66
C SER A 77 -0.18 15.30 12.81
N ASP A 78 -0.22 13.99 12.55
CA ASP A 78 -0.56 12.93 13.49
C ASP A 78 0.35 11.69 13.33
N PRO A 79 1.64 11.79 13.73
CA PRO A 79 2.60 10.68 13.63
C PRO A 79 2.20 9.43 14.44
N GLU A 80 1.33 9.59 15.43
CA GLU A 80 0.87 8.52 16.33
C GLU A 80 -0.43 7.85 15.83
N GLU A 81 -1.00 8.31 14.70
CA GLU A 81 -2.17 7.71 14.03
C GLU A 81 -3.41 7.66 14.94
N LEU A 82 -3.64 8.71 15.73
CA LEU A 82 -4.73 8.76 16.71
C LEU A 82 -6.07 9.22 16.13
N ASN A 83 -6.06 9.91 14.99
CA ASN A 83 -7.22 10.55 14.41
C ASN A 83 -7.50 9.97 13.01
N ASP A 84 -8.48 9.07 12.93
CA ASP A 84 -8.93 8.56 11.64
C ASP A 84 -9.68 9.65 10.84
N LEU A 85 -9.11 9.99 9.68
CA LEU A 85 -9.60 10.99 8.75
C LEU A 85 -10.41 10.41 7.59
N TYR A 86 -10.62 9.09 7.52
CA TYR A 86 -11.20 8.44 6.33
C TYR A 86 -12.58 9.03 5.98
N SER A 87 -13.43 9.22 6.98
CA SER A 87 -14.77 9.79 6.79
C SER A 87 -14.78 11.31 6.56
N SER A 88 -13.77 12.03 7.07
CA SER A 88 -13.71 13.49 7.05
C SER A 88 -12.98 14.05 5.82
N ARG A 89 -12.00 13.32 5.26
CA ARG A 89 -11.23 13.69 4.06
C ARG A 89 -11.57 12.84 2.84
N LYS A 90 -12.83 12.89 2.42
CA LYS A 90 -13.40 12.02 1.36
C LYS A 90 -12.65 12.04 0.02
N SER A 91 -12.15 13.19 -0.44
CA SER A 91 -11.41 13.26 -1.72
C SER A 91 -10.10 12.48 -1.64
N THR A 92 -9.27 12.80 -0.65
CA THR A 92 -8.00 12.12 -0.39
C THR A 92 -8.21 10.63 -0.12
N ALA A 93 -9.20 10.27 0.70
CA ALA A 93 -9.56 8.88 0.96
C ALA A 93 -9.89 8.12 -0.33
N SER A 94 -10.76 8.68 -1.17
CA SER A 94 -11.19 8.04 -2.43
C SER A 94 -10.04 7.88 -3.42
N GLU A 95 -9.16 8.88 -3.54
CA GLU A 95 -7.99 8.81 -4.42
C GLU A 95 -7.03 7.68 -4.01
N LEU A 96 -6.68 7.62 -2.72
CA LEU A 96 -5.77 6.61 -2.20
C LEU A 96 -6.41 5.21 -2.21
N GLU A 97 -7.70 5.11 -1.92
CA GLU A 97 -8.45 3.85 -1.98
C GLU A 97 -8.41 3.26 -3.39
N ASN A 98 -8.73 4.08 -4.41
CA ASN A 98 -8.71 3.64 -5.80
C ASN A 98 -7.32 3.13 -6.21
N GLU A 99 -6.26 3.82 -5.80
CA GLU A 99 -4.88 3.41 -6.10
C GLU A 99 -4.52 2.09 -5.41
N LEU A 100 -4.83 1.94 -4.11
CA LEU A 100 -4.56 0.73 -3.34
C LEU A 100 -5.33 -0.47 -3.91
N LEU A 101 -6.62 -0.32 -4.18
CA LEU A 101 -7.46 -1.39 -4.73
C LEU A 101 -7.01 -1.79 -6.15
N LEU A 102 -6.61 -0.82 -6.98
CA LEU A 102 -6.05 -1.11 -8.29
C LEU A 102 -4.74 -1.91 -8.17
N LYS A 103 -3.84 -1.52 -7.25
CA LYS A 103 -2.59 -2.26 -7.01
C LYS A 103 -2.88 -3.70 -6.55
N ILE A 104 -3.79 -3.90 -5.59
CA ILE A 104 -4.22 -5.24 -5.13
C ILE A 104 -4.75 -6.06 -6.30
N LYS A 105 -5.64 -5.48 -7.12
CA LYS A 105 -6.20 -6.16 -8.30
C LYS A 105 -5.11 -6.63 -9.26
N VAL A 106 -4.11 -5.78 -9.54
CA VAL A 106 -3.00 -6.09 -10.43
C VAL A 106 -2.12 -7.21 -9.87
N VAL A 107 -1.70 -7.12 -8.60
CA VAL A 107 -0.80 -8.13 -8.00
C VAL A 107 -1.49 -9.47 -7.75
N ASN A 108 -2.82 -9.48 -7.63
CA ASN A 108 -3.59 -10.72 -7.53
C ASN A 108 -3.73 -11.46 -8.87
N GLN A 109 -3.59 -10.79 -10.03
CA GLN A 109 -3.82 -11.40 -11.35
C GLN A 109 -3.09 -12.73 -11.57
N PRO A 110 -1.80 -12.89 -11.21
CA PRO A 110 -1.07 -14.15 -11.44
C PRO A 110 -1.61 -15.33 -10.62
N TYR A 111 -2.39 -15.07 -9.57
CA TYR A 111 -2.88 -16.08 -8.64
C TYR A 111 -4.36 -16.44 -8.86
N VAL A 112 -5.06 -15.73 -9.75
CA VAL A 112 -6.44 -16.06 -10.10
C VAL A 112 -6.44 -17.31 -10.98
N ARG A 113 -7.16 -18.35 -10.56
CA ARG A 113 -7.36 -19.54 -11.40
C ARG A 113 -8.14 -19.15 -12.65
N ARG A 114 -7.64 -19.55 -13.82
CA ARG A 114 -8.41 -19.53 -15.06
C ARG A 114 -9.14 -20.87 -15.12
N ASP A 115 -10.44 -20.85 -14.91
CA ASP A 115 -11.31 -21.99 -15.20
C ASP A 115 -11.51 -22.16 -16.71
#